data_AF-A0A959UVK7-F1
#
_entry.id   AF-A0A959UVK7-F1
#
_cell.length_a   1.000
_cell.length_b   1.000
_cell.length_c   1.000
_cell.angle_alpha   90.00
_cell.angle_beta   90.00
_cell.angle_gamma   90.00
#
_symmetry.space_group_name_H-M   'P 1'
#
loop_
_entity.id
_entity.type
_entity.pdbx_description
1 polymer ?
#
loop_
_entity_poly.entity_id
_entity_poly.type
_entity_poly.pdbx_seq_one_letter_code
_entity_poly.pdbx_strand_id
1 'polypeptide(L)'
;AYSVMVTDQCGSIAGGGLVMDVQDITAGFTLNYTGDYDVTFFNTSGPAPVQFLWDFGDGGTSSVMHPGHTYLDTEEHVVQLTVWNPIGCVDSTTALVRPTAHLYVPNAFTPDGDGVNDLFGPVGHDLFELEMRIYDRWGQVIYETQDPGMPWNGKVNGSGEVAQNGIYVYQIKATGRRFGPVEYVGHVALVK
;
A
#
# COMPACT_ATOMS: atom_id res chain seq x y z
N ALA A 1 21.72 3.56 -40.20
CA ALA A 1 21.62 3.66 -41.67
C ALA A 1 22.86 3.05 -42.30
N TYR A 2 22.70 2.02 -43.12
CA TYR A 2 23.79 1.42 -43.88
C TYR A 2 23.61 1.81 -45.34
N SER A 3 24.67 2.34 -45.97
CA SER A 3 24.67 2.64 -47.41
C SER A 3 25.49 1.57 -48.13
N VAL A 4 24.92 1.03 -49.20
CA VAL A 4 25.64 0.16 -50.14
C VAL A 4 25.85 0.94 -51.42
N MET A 5 27.12 1.04 -51.85
CA MET A 5 27.47 1.63 -53.13
C MET A 5 28.01 0.53 -54.04
N VAL A 6 27.47 0.45 -55.25
CA VAL A 6 27.96 -0.46 -56.28
C VAL A 6 28.51 0.40 -57.42
N THR A 7 29.77 0.14 -57.78
CA THR A 7 30.43 0.81 -58.90
C THR A 7 30.59 -0.19 -60.04
N ASP A 8 30.12 0.16 -61.23
CA ASP A 8 30.35 -0.67 -62.41
C ASP A 8 31.77 -0.47 -62.97
N GLN A 9 32.14 -1.30 -63.95
CA GLN A 9 33.48 -1.27 -64.57
C GLN A 9 33.74 0.02 -65.39
N CYS A 10 32.71 0.81 -65.66
CA CYS A 10 32.78 2.10 -66.35
C CYS A 10 32.85 3.28 -65.37
N GLY A 11 32.88 3.03 -64.06
CA GLY A 11 32.99 4.04 -63.01
C GLY A 11 31.66 4.70 -62.64
N SER A 12 30.53 4.20 -63.14
CA SER A 12 29.21 4.68 -62.73
C SER A 12 28.87 4.13 -61.36
N ILE A 13 28.43 5.01 -60.45
CA ILE A 13 28.10 4.65 -59.07
C ILE A 13 26.58 4.68 -58.93
N ALA A 14 26.00 3.55 -58.54
CA ALA A 14 24.61 3.47 -58.11
C ALA A 14 24.59 3.14 -56.62
N GLY A 15 23.84 3.93 -55.84
CA GLY A 15 23.69 3.75 -54.41
C GLY A 15 22.23 3.76 -54.02
N GLY A 16 21.86 2.87 -53.10
CA GLY A 16 20.57 2.87 -52.41
C GLY A 16 20.80 2.87 -50.91
N GLY A 17 20.05 3.68 -50.18
CA GLY A 17 20.05 3.66 -48.71
C GLY A 17 18.86 2.85 -48.20
N LEU A 18 19.11 1.94 -47.25
CA LEU A 18 18.05 1.36 -46.43
C LEU A 18 18.01 2.12 -45.10
N VAL A 19 16.89 2.79 -44.82
CA VAL A 19 16.62 3.33 -43.50
C VAL A 19 15.95 2.22 -42.69
N MET A 20 16.71 1.62 -41.77
CA MET A 20 16.15 0.74 -40.74
C MET A 20 15.79 1.65 -39.57
N ASP A 21 14.50 1.85 -39.34
CA ASP A 21 13.98 2.57 -38.18
C ASP A 21 13.89 1.59 -37.02
N VAL A 22 14.70 1.80 -35.99
CA VAL A 22 14.65 0.97 -34.78
C VAL A 22 13.51 1.50 -33.94
N GLN A 23 12.37 0.81 -34.01
CA GLN A 23 11.21 1.16 -33.19
C GLN A 23 11.44 0.65 -31.77
N ASP A 24 11.87 1.54 -30.88
CA ASP A 24 11.92 1.26 -29.45
C ASP A 24 10.55 1.47 -28.82
N ILE A 25 10.30 0.77 -27.71
CA ILE A 25 9.17 0.99 -26.82
C ILE A 25 9.73 1.26 -25.43
N THR A 26 9.14 2.21 -24.72
CA THR A 26 9.48 2.54 -23.34
C THR A 26 8.26 2.27 -22.46
N ALA A 27 8.45 1.39 -21.48
CA ALA A 27 7.46 1.04 -20.49
C ALA A 27 7.37 2.14 -19.42
N GLY A 28 6.16 2.55 -19.08
CA GLY A 28 5.89 3.57 -18.10
C GLY A 28 4.49 3.41 -17.52
N PHE A 29 4.35 3.71 -16.24
CA PHE A 29 3.03 3.87 -15.63
C PHE A 29 3.04 4.82 -14.44
N THR A 30 1.85 5.28 -14.06
CA THR A 30 1.57 5.91 -12.78
C THR A 30 0.51 5.10 -12.03
N LEU A 31 0.39 5.33 -10.73
CA LEU A 31 -0.59 4.65 -9.86
C LEU A 31 -1.34 5.66 -9.02
N ASN A 32 -2.57 5.31 -8.64
CA ASN A 32 -3.41 6.09 -7.74
C ASN A 32 -4.14 5.17 -6.76
N TYR A 33 -4.08 5.50 -5.47
CA TYR A 33 -4.81 4.79 -4.43
C TYR A 33 -6.27 5.25 -4.43
N THR A 34 -7.20 4.33 -4.64
CA THR A 34 -8.66 4.59 -4.66
C THR A 34 -9.38 4.08 -3.41
N GLY A 35 -8.68 3.32 -2.58
CA GLY A 35 -9.12 2.81 -1.29
C GLY A 35 -7.91 2.31 -0.50
N ASP A 36 -8.17 1.78 0.69
CA ASP A 36 -7.11 1.33 1.62
C ASP A 36 -6.24 0.24 1.01
N TYR A 37 -6.89 -0.62 0.24
CA TYR A 37 -6.32 -1.78 -0.44
C TYR A 37 -6.42 -1.68 -1.95
N ASP A 38 -7.14 -0.68 -2.47
CA ASP A 38 -7.47 -0.55 -3.89
C ASP A 38 -6.53 0.43 -4.60
N VAL A 39 -5.87 -0.06 -5.64
CA VAL A 39 -4.95 0.72 -6.47
C VAL A 39 -5.38 0.67 -7.93
N THR A 40 -5.40 1.83 -8.57
CA THR A 40 -5.62 1.96 -10.02
C THR A 40 -4.32 2.31 -10.71
N PHE A 41 -4.02 1.63 -11.81
CA PHE A 41 -2.80 1.79 -12.57
C PHE A 41 -3.07 2.42 -13.93
N PHE A 42 -2.21 3.37 -14.32
CA PHE A 42 -2.33 4.10 -15.57
C PHE A 42 -1.07 3.89 -16.42
N ASN A 43 -1.16 3.05 -17.45
CA ASN A 43 -0.12 2.93 -18.46
C ASN A 43 0.20 4.30 -19.12
N THR A 44 1.48 4.66 -19.12
CA THR A 44 2.06 5.80 -19.83
C THR A 44 3.10 5.38 -20.87
N SER A 45 3.19 4.07 -21.16
CA SER A 45 4.14 3.49 -22.12
C SER A 45 3.94 4.00 -23.54
N GLY A 46 5.03 4.07 -24.29
CA GLY A 46 5.01 4.49 -25.70
C GLY A 46 6.34 4.29 -26.40
N PRO A 47 6.37 4.39 -27.74
CA PRO A 47 5.23 4.58 -28.63
C PRO A 47 4.40 3.30 -28.86
N ALA A 48 3.07 3.50 -29.00
CA ALA A 48 2.07 2.53 -29.48
C ALA A 48 2.15 1.09 -28.88
N PRO A 49 2.07 0.92 -27.55
CA PRO A 49 1.90 -0.41 -26.96
C PRO A 49 0.57 -1.03 -27.44
N VAL A 50 0.60 -2.30 -27.82
CA VAL A 50 -0.57 -3.10 -28.24
C VAL A 50 -0.91 -4.23 -27.29
N GLN A 51 0.03 -4.63 -26.43
CA GLN A 51 -0.18 -5.65 -25.40
C GLN A 51 0.40 -5.18 -24.08
N PHE A 52 -0.27 -5.59 -23.00
CA PHE A 52 0.06 -5.25 -21.62
C PHE A 52 0.01 -6.53 -20.79
N LEU A 53 0.99 -6.69 -19.90
CA LEU A 53 0.99 -7.69 -18.85
C LEU A 53 1.39 -6.99 -17.56
N TRP A 54 0.45 -6.96 -16.63
CA TRP A 54 0.65 -6.52 -15.27
C TRP A 54 0.86 -7.75 -14.40
N ASP A 55 1.91 -7.72 -13.59
CA ASP A 55 2.10 -8.57 -12.43
C ASP A 55 2.05 -7.66 -11.20
N PHE A 56 1.09 -7.90 -10.31
CA PHE A 56 0.86 -7.04 -9.15
C PHE A 56 1.77 -7.37 -7.96
N GLY A 57 2.57 -8.45 -8.04
CA GLY A 57 3.52 -8.85 -7.01
C GLY A 57 2.93 -9.75 -5.91
N ASP A 58 1.60 -9.91 -5.87
CA ASP A 58 0.85 -10.75 -4.92
C ASP A 58 0.30 -12.04 -5.57
N GLY A 59 0.73 -12.33 -6.80
CA GLY A 59 0.23 -13.42 -7.63
C GLY A 59 -0.96 -13.05 -8.52
N GLY A 60 -1.53 -11.84 -8.37
CA GLY A 60 -2.50 -11.28 -9.29
C GLY A 60 -1.86 -10.77 -10.59
N THR A 61 -2.58 -10.90 -11.71
CA THR A 61 -2.13 -10.38 -13.02
C THR A 61 -3.28 -9.73 -13.79
N SER A 62 -2.95 -8.89 -14.78
CA SER A 62 -3.93 -8.30 -15.69
C SER A 62 -3.35 -8.01 -17.07
N SER A 63 -4.19 -8.05 -18.10
CA SER A 63 -3.84 -7.63 -19.47
C SER A 63 -4.56 -6.37 -19.93
N VAL A 64 -5.28 -5.70 -19.02
CA VAL A 64 -5.99 -4.45 -19.31
C VAL A 64 -5.00 -3.29 -19.31
N MET A 65 -5.21 -2.29 -20.19
CA MET A 65 -4.32 -1.13 -20.29
C MET A 65 -4.25 -0.29 -19.00
N HIS A 66 -5.40 -0.12 -18.33
CA HIS A 66 -5.55 0.62 -17.07
C HIS A 66 -6.31 -0.23 -16.04
N PRO A 67 -5.64 -1.20 -15.38
CA PRO A 67 -6.31 -2.08 -14.43
C PRO A 67 -6.51 -1.41 -13.06
N GLY A 68 -7.51 -1.88 -12.33
CA GLY A 68 -7.57 -1.75 -10.88
C GLY A 68 -7.20 -3.08 -10.23
N HIS A 69 -6.62 -3.03 -9.03
CA HIS A 69 -6.27 -4.20 -8.23
C HIS A 69 -6.47 -3.94 -6.74
N THR A 70 -6.88 -4.97 -6.01
CA THR A 70 -7.11 -4.92 -4.55
C THR A 70 -6.13 -5.85 -3.85
N TYR A 71 -5.30 -5.30 -2.96
CA TYR A 71 -4.34 -6.07 -2.17
C TYR A 71 -4.97 -6.62 -0.89
N LEU A 72 -4.79 -7.90 -0.59
CA LEU A 72 -5.43 -8.54 0.58
C LEU A 72 -4.60 -8.46 1.87
N ASP A 73 -3.44 -7.82 1.79
CA ASP A 73 -2.53 -7.60 2.90
C ASP A 73 -1.93 -6.19 2.81
N THR A 74 -1.15 -5.84 3.84
CA THR A 74 -0.41 -4.59 3.89
C THR A 74 1.07 -4.79 3.59
N GLU A 75 1.47 -5.87 2.91
CA GLU A 75 2.87 -6.07 2.52
C GLU A 75 3.27 -5.13 1.38
N GLU A 76 4.57 -4.98 1.16
CA GLU A 76 5.06 -4.21 0.01
C GLU A 76 5.07 -5.12 -1.22
N HIS A 77 4.45 -4.65 -2.31
CA HIS A 77 4.33 -5.42 -3.54
C HIS A 77 5.12 -4.74 -4.65
N VAL A 78 5.94 -5.52 -5.36
CA VAL A 78 6.67 -5.04 -6.55
C VAL A 78 5.78 -5.27 -7.76
N VAL A 79 5.17 -4.20 -8.26
CA VAL A 79 4.35 -4.25 -9.47
C VAL A 79 5.25 -4.13 -10.69
N GLN A 80 5.05 -5.01 -11.67
CA GLN A 80 5.71 -4.97 -12.95
C GLN A 80 4.68 -4.79 -14.08
N LEU A 81 4.95 -3.83 -14.96
CA LEU A 81 4.28 -3.70 -16.25
C LEU A 81 5.25 -4.13 -17.35
N THR A 82 4.82 -5.08 -18.18
CA THR A 82 5.48 -5.45 -19.44
C THR A 82 4.59 -5.05 -20.61
N VAL A 83 5.17 -4.42 -21.62
CA VAL A 83 4.45 -3.95 -22.82
C VAL A 83 5.12 -4.42 -24.10
N TRP A 84 4.30 -4.63 -25.14
CA TRP A 84 4.78 -4.95 -26.48
C TRP A 84 4.22 -3.98 -27.51
N ASN A 85 5.03 -3.65 -28.52
CA ASN A 85 4.59 -2.90 -29.70
C ASN A 85 4.15 -3.85 -30.84
N PRO A 86 3.56 -3.34 -31.95
CA PRO A 86 3.03 -4.19 -33.04
C PRO A 86 4.09 -5.04 -33.75
N ILE A 87 5.36 -4.64 -33.68
CA ILE A 87 6.48 -5.36 -34.31
C ILE A 87 7.18 -6.33 -33.34
N GLY A 88 6.69 -6.43 -32.10
CA GLY A 88 7.14 -7.39 -31.10
C GLY A 88 8.28 -6.92 -30.19
N CYS A 89 8.69 -5.65 -30.24
CA CYS A 89 9.61 -5.11 -29.24
C CYS A 89 8.93 -5.10 -27.87
N VAL A 90 9.69 -5.43 -26.84
CA VAL A 90 9.23 -5.52 -25.45
C VAL A 90 10.02 -4.58 -24.57
N ASP A 91 9.34 -3.95 -23.62
CA ASP A 91 9.98 -3.27 -22.50
C ASP A 91 9.18 -3.50 -21.22
N SER A 92 9.83 -3.32 -20.06
CA SER A 92 9.18 -3.47 -18.76
C SER A 92 9.65 -2.43 -17.76
N THR A 93 8.76 -2.07 -16.85
CA THR A 93 9.07 -1.15 -15.74
C THR A 93 8.42 -1.64 -14.46
N THR A 94 8.96 -1.23 -13.32
CA THR A 94 8.51 -1.68 -11.99
C THR A 94 8.29 -0.50 -11.06
N ALA A 95 7.33 -0.64 -10.14
CA ALA A 95 7.17 0.28 -9.02
C ALA A 95 6.76 -0.48 -7.75
N LEU A 96 7.09 0.10 -6.59
CA LEU A 96 6.60 -0.40 -5.31
C LEU A 96 5.19 0.13 -5.04
N VAL A 97 4.29 -0.79 -4.71
CA VAL A 97 2.99 -0.48 -4.14
C VAL A 97 3.00 -0.81 -2.66
N ARG A 98 2.41 0.09 -1.88
CA ARG A 98 2.29 -0.02 -0.43
C ARG A 98 0.85 0.28 -0.05
N PRO A 99 -0.01 -0.74 0.09
CA PRO A 99 -1.37 -0.56 0.60
C PRO A 99 -1.33 0.26 1.90
N THR A 100 -2.29 1.18 2.07
CA THR A 100 -2.28 2.09 3.20
C THR A 100 -2.68 1.32 4.46
N ALA A 101 -1.78 1.33 5.45
CA ALA A 101 -2.09 0.77 6.75
C ALA A 101 -3.09 1.67 7.49
N HIS A 102 -4.14 1.07 8.04
CA HIS A 102 -5.13 1.77 8.85
C HIS A 102 -5.04 1.34 10.30
N LEU A 103 -5.37 2.29 11.18
CA LEU A 103 -5.51 2.05 12.61
C LEU A 103 -6.98 1.80 12.92
N TYR A 104 -7.33 0.56 13.22
CA TYR A 104 -8.64 0.22 13.74
C TYR A 104 -8.63 0.33 15.26
N VAL A 105 -9.66 0.96 15.84
CA VAL A 105 -9.86 0.98 17.29
C VAL A 105 -11.17 0.26 17.59
N PRO A 106 -11.14 -0.88 18.32
CA PRO A 106 -12.36 -1.58 18.68
C PRO A 106 -13.25 -0.72 19.58
N ASN A 107 -14.51 -1.08 19.73
CA ASN A 107 -15.47 -0.34 20.56
C ASN A 107 -15.86 -1.09 21.85
N ALA A 108 -15.36 -2.31 22.05
CA ALA A 108 -15.61 -3.12 23.24
C ALA A 108 -14.49 -4.14 23.46
N PHE A 109 -14.32 -4.56 24.70
CA PHE A 109 -13.41 -5.65 25.09
C PHE A 109 -13.90 -6.31 26.40
N THR A 110 -13.48 -7.55 26.64
CA THR A 110 -13.91 -8.41 27.74
C THR A 110 -12.68 -8.97 28.46
N PRO A 111 -12.14 -8.28 29.47
CA PRO A 111 -10.94 -8.72 30.19
C PRO A 111 -11.24 -9.83 31.21
N ASP A 112 -11.68 -11.00 30.75
CA ASP A 112 -12.06 -12.15 31.58
C ASP A 112 -11.00 -13.28 31.63
N GLY A 113 -9.98 -13.21 30.78
CA GLY A 113 -8.83 -14.10 30.75
C GLY A 113 -8.99 -15.34 29.86
N ASP A 114 -9.98 -15.37 28.97
CA ASP A 114 -10.21 -16.47 28.04
C ASP A 114 -9.32 -16.43 26.77
N GLY A 115 -8.56 -15.35 26.60
CA GLY A 115 -7.68 -15.11 25.46
C GLY A 115 -8.36 -14.39 24.28
N VAL A 116 -9.63 -14.04 24.39
CA VAL A 116 -10.46 -13.46 23.33
C VAL A 116 -10.90 -12.05 23.74
N ASN A 117 -10.42 -11.04 23.02
CA ASN A 117 -10.75 -9.63 23.28
C ASN A 117 -10.48 -9.17 24.72
N ASP A 118 -9.47 -9.73 25.38
CA ASP A 118 -9.06 -9.35 26.74
C ASP A 118 -8.39 -7.96 26.83
N LEU A 119 -7.96 -7.43 25.69
CA LEU A 119 -7.12 -6.24 25.60
C LEU A 119 -7.78 -5.22 24.68
N PHE A 120 -7.80 -3.98 25.14
CA PHE A 120 -8.22 -2.83 24.36
C PHE A 120 -7.02 -2.03 23.91
N GLY A 121 -6.89 -1.85 22.60
CA GLY A 121 -5.88 -0.99 22.02
C GLY A 121 -6.12 -0.85 20.52
N PRO A 122 -5.43 0.08 19.87
CA PRO A 122 -5.48 0.17 18.42
C PRO A 122 -4.86 -1.08 17.78
N VAL A 123 -5.52 -1.58 16.75
CA VAL A 123 -5.06 -2.68 15.90
C VAL A 123 -4.69 -2.08 14.55
N GLY A 124 -3.45 -2.28 14.11
CA GLY A 124 -2.98 -1.79 12.83
C GLY A 124 -1.59 -2.30 12.51
N HIS A 125 -1.23 -2.26 11.23
CA HIS A 125 0.10 -2.64 10.76
C HIS A 125 1.05 -1.44 10.86
N ASP A 126 2.30 -1.71 11.24
CA ASP A 126 3.39 -0.73 11.27
C ASP A 126 3.18 0.53 12.15
N LEU A 127 2.45 0.39 13.26
CA LEU A 127 2.39 1.42 14.30
C LEU A 127 3.76 1.57 14.97
N PHE A 128 4.37 2.76 14.90
CA PHE A 128 5.69 3.00 15.52
C PHE A 128 5.68 4.09 16.60
N GLU A 129 4.68 4.98 16.58
CA GLU A 129 4.41 5.92 17.66
C GLU A 129 2.97 5.76 18.12
N LEU A 130 2.78 5.69 19.43
CA LEU A 130 1.47 5.64 20.07
C LEU A 130 1.47 6.56 21.30
N GLU A 131 0.37 7.24 21.50
CA GLU A 131 -0.05 7.81 22.78
C GLU A 131 -1.53 7.44 22.96
N MET A 132 -1.82 6.53 23.90
CA MET A 132 -3.18 6.14 24.23
C MET A 132 -3.49 6.52 25.67
N ARG A 133 -4.65 7.17 25.88
CA ARG A 133 -5.20 7.51 27.19
C ARG A 133 -6.63 7.04 27.29
N ILE A 134 -6.98 6.46 28.44
CA ILE A 134 -8.34 6.04 28.79
C ILE A 134 -8.83 6.88 29.96
N TYR A 135 -10.03 7.41 29.83
CA TYR A 135 -10.68 8.28 30.78
C TYR A 135 -11.91 7.61 31.36
N ASP A 136 -12.12 7.78 32.66
CA ASP A 136 -13.40 7.47 33.29
C ASP A 136 -14.48 8.50 32.94
N ARG A 137 -15.70 8.30 33.46
CA ARG A 137 -16.85 9.21 33.26
C ARG A 137 -16.64 10.63 33.79
N TRP A 138 -15.64 10.85 34.64
CA TRP A 138 -15.32 12.14 35.25
C TRP A 138 -14.15 12.84 34.54
N GLY A 139 -13.59 12.22 33.49
CA GLY A 139 -12.44 12.75 32.77
C GLY A 139 -11.11 12.48 33.45
N GLN A 140 -11.05 11.61 34.47
CA GLN A 140 -9.80 11.18 35.07
C GLN A 140 -9.14 10.15 34.17
N VAL A 141 -7.84 10.34 33.87
CA VAL A 141 -7.02 9.32 33.20
C VAL A 141 -6.86 8.13 34.14
N ILE A 142 -7.38 6.97 33.72
CA ILE A 142 -7.25 5.71 34.46
C ILE A 142 -6.22 4.78 33.84
N TYR A 143 -5.87 5.00 32.58
CA TYR A 143 -4.83 4.24 31.88
C TYR A 143 -4.17 5.11 30.84
N GLU A 144 -2.86 4.96 30.71
CA GLU A 144 -2.08 5.59 29.65
C GLU A 144 -0.92 4.69 29.22
N THR A 145 -0.57 4.76 27.95
CA THR A 145 0.60 4.08 27.38
C THR A 145 1.16 4.86 26.20
N GLN A 146 2.46 4.74 26.00
CA GLN A 146 3.14 5.14 24.77
C GLN A 146 3.71 3.94 24.00
N ASP A 147 3.53 2.73 24.54
CA ASP A 147 4.02 1.48 23.96
C ASP A 147 2.87 0.76 23.25
N PRO A 148 2.93 0.60 21.91
CA PRO A 148 2.00 -0.24 21.14
C PRO A 148 1.84 -1.66 21.67
N GLY A 149 2.87 -2.22 22.32
CA GLY A 149 2.86 -3.54 22.91
C GLY A 149 2.15 -3.63 24.28
N MET A 150 1.69 -2.51 24.82
CA MET A 150 0.96 -2.45 26.09
C MET A 150 -0.48 -1.93 25.87
N PRO A 151 -1.40 -2.74 25.34
CA PRO A 151 -2.81 -2.41 25.32
C PRO A 151 -3.43 -2.45 26.72
N TRP A 152 -4.57 -1.79 26.89
CA TRP A 152 -5.29 -1.74 28.16
C TRP A 152 -5.99 -3.06 28.46
N ASN A 153 -5.73 -3.64 29.63
CA ASN A 153 -6.32 -4.90 30.08
C ASN A 153 -7.47 -4.72 31.09
N GLY A 154 -8.06 -3.52 31.16
CA GLY A 154 -9.10 -3.18 32.12
C GLY A 154 -8.60 -2.83 33.52
N LYS A 155 -7.28 -2.76 33.78
CA LYS A 155 -6.73 -2.31 35.06
C LYS A 155 -6.36 -0.83 35.05
N VAL A 156 -6.53 -0.18 36.20
CA VAL A 156 -6.12 1.21 36.42
C VAL A 156 -4.59 1.26 36.63
N ASN A 157 -3.92 2.16 35.90
CA ASN A 157 -2.48 2.36 36.01
C ASN A 157 -2.08 2.73 37.46
N GLY A 158 -1.02 2.11 37.98
CA GLY A 158 -0.45 2.41 39.29
C GLY A 158 -1.16 1.79 40.50
N SER A 159 -2.47 1.51 40.44
CA SER A 159 -3.20 0.85 41.54
C SER A 159 -3.41 -0.65 41.32
N GLY A 160 -3.46 -1.10 40.07
CA GLY A 160 -3.80 -2.49 39.72
C GLY A 160 -5.27 -2.84 39.96
N GLU A 161 -6.09 -1.86 40.37
CA GLU A 161 -7.53 -2.02 40.53
C GLU A 161 -8.18 -2.33 39.18
N VAL A 162 -9.21 -3.18 39.20
CA VAL A 162 -9.97 -3.51 38.01
C VAL A 162 -11.02 -2.42 37.80
N ALA A 163 -11.03 -1.83 36.60
CA ALA A 163 -12.04 -0.87 36.20
C ALA A 163 -13.42 -1.54 36.17
N GLN A 164 -14.46 -0.79 36.53
CA GLN A 164 -15.83 -1.28 36.56
C GLN A 164 -16.35 -1.52 35.14
N ASN A 165 -17.37 -2.37 35.00
CA ASN A 165 -18.10 -2.45 33.73
C ASN A 165 -18.71 -1.09 33.39
N GLY A 166 -18.55 -0.66 32.15
CA GLY A 166 -19.02 0.66 31.74
C GLY A 166 -18.43 1.15 30.43
N ILE A 167 -18.75 2.39 30.11
CA ILE A 167 -18.23 3.10 28.94
C ILE A 167 -17.11 4.01 29.39
N TYR A 168 -15.98 3.90 28.72
CA TYR A 168 -14.78 4.70 28.92
C TYR A 168 -14.49 5.50 27.66
N VAL A 169 -13.99 6.72 27.83
CA VAL A 169 -13.55 7.54 26.70
C VAL A 169 -12.09 7.24 26.43
N TYR A 170 -11.71 7.10 25.17
CA TYR A 170 -10.30 6.99 24.80
C TYR A 170 -9.89 8.18 23.93
N GLN A 171 -8.61 8.55 24.06
CA GLN A 171 -7.89 9.38 23.10
C GLN A 171 -6.67 8.59 22.64
N ILE A 172 -6.52 8.41 21.34
CA ILE A 172 -5.39 7.73 20.72
C ILE A 172 -4.77 8.68 19.70
N LYS A 173 -3.48 8.96 19.86
CA LYS A 173 -2.66 9.58 18.82
C LYS A 173 -1.66 8.55 18.35
N ALA A 174 -1.50 8.42 17.05
CA ALA A 174 -0.72 7.35 16.46
C ALA A 174 -0.04 7.82 15.19
N THR A 175 1.17 7.32 14.97
CA THR A 175 1.89 7.46 13.69
C THR A 175 2.33 6.07 13.24
N GLY A 176 2.02 5.73 12.00
CA GLY A 176 2.47 4.50 11.37
C GLY A 176 3.54 4.77 10.32
N ARG A 177 4.37 3.77 10.00
CA ARG A 177 5.42 3.96 8.97
C ARG A 177 4.81 4.24 7.58
N ARG A 178 3.54 3.89 7.40
CA ARG A 178 2.79 3.99 6.14
C ARG A 178 1.57 4.90 6.20
N PHE A 179 1.30 5.56 7.34
CA PHE A 179 0.25 6.55 7.49
C PHE A 179 0.73 7.72 8.35
N GLY A 180 0.30 8.95 8.02
CA GLY A 180 0.65 10.14 8.78
C GLY A 180 0.08 10.14 10.21
N PRO A 181 0.34 11.19 11.00
CA PRO A 181 -0.21 11.28 12.34
C PRO A 181 -1.74 11.30 12.29
N VAL A 182 -2.37 10.41 13.06
CA VAL A 182 -3.83 10.30 13.22
C VAL A 182 -4.21 10.46 14.68
N GLU A 183 -5.41 11.02 14.91
CA GLU A 183 -6.00 11.17 16.24
C GLU A 183 -7.41 10.58 16.22
N TYR A 184 -7.66 9.66 17.17
CA TYR A 184 -8.97 9.07 17.41
C TYR A 184 -9.44 9.47 18.80
N VAL A 185 -10.69 9.93 18.86
CA VAL A 185 -11.43 10.13 20.10
C VAL A 185 -12.71 9.35 19.99
N GLY A 186 -12.98 8.51 20.98
CA GLY A 186 -14.15 7.64 20.96
C GLY A 186 -14.44 7.06 22.32
N HIS A 187 -15.24 5.99 22.31
CA HIS A 187 -15.59 5.29 23.52
C HIS A 187 -15.41 3.78 23.35
N VAL A 188 -15.05 3.13 24.45
CA VAL A 188 -14.93 1.68 24.55
C VAL A 188 -15.82 1.18 25.68
N ALA A 189 -16.54 0.09 25.44
CA ALA A 189 -17.27 -0.65 26.46
C ALA A 189 -16.35 -1.69 27.10
N LEU A 190 -16.20 -1.62 28.42
CA LEU A 190 -15.66 -2.72 29.23
C LEU A 190 -16.83 -3.57 29.70
N VAL A 191 -16.87 -4.83 29.28
CA VAL A 191 -17.95 -5.78 29.60
C VAL A 191 -17.33 -7.04 30.19
N LYS A 192 -17.72 -7.42 31.41
CA LYS A 192 -17.24 -8.62 32.11
C LYS A 192 -18.34 -9.25 32.96
#